data_AF-A0A2M8L4X1-F1
#
_entry.id   AF-A0A2M8L4X1-F1
#
_cell.length_a   1.000
_cell.length_b   1.000
_cell.length_c   1.000
_cell.angle_alpha   90.00
_cell.angle_beta   90.00
_cell.angle_gamma   90.00
#
_symmetry.space_group_name_H-M   'P 1'
#
loop_
_entity.id
_entity.type
_entity.pdbx_description
1 polymer ?
#
loop_
_entity_poly.entity_id
_entity_poly.type
_entity_poly.pdbx_seq_one_letter_code
_entity_poly.pdbx_strand_id
1 'polypeptide(L)'
;MEVTASFSLHLPAKSKLKVKKGDLVNTGDLVALIDGEVKIKSPFKGKITTASKEKITISFSALEIKGKWGVGGQKIGSLVCLEKEEADLFDLNAELQDKLLVLFGCFNRGFWYKAASLGLAGIAALDLAEGFANEGLETFQEETDLPLIVWQDKDVFQPLWQIFKKNEGKEILIEGGEKRILIPL
;
A
#
# COMPACT_ATOMS: atom_id res chain seq x y z
N MET A 1 0.97 5.34 15.39
CA MET A 1 1.28 4.49 16.56
C MET A 1 2.26 3.41 16.12
N GLU A 2 3.26 3.04 16.92
CA GLU A 2 4.11 1.90 16.56
C GLU A 2 3.37 0.58 16.80
N VAL A 3 3.40 -0.31 15.81
CA VAL A 3 2.75 -1.63 15.85
C VAL A 3 3.67 -2.70 15.25
N THR A 4 3.39 -3.96 15.58
CA THR A 4 3.92 -5.11 14.85
C THR A 4 2.93 -5.53 13.76
N ALA A 5 3.32 -5.37 12.51
CA ALA A 5 2.55 -5.78 11.34
C ALA A 5 3.01 -7.14 10.82
N SER A 6 2.21 -7.73 9.92
CA SER A 6 2.57 -8.93 9.19
C SER A 6 2.17 -8.82 7.72
N PHE A 7 3.07 -9.20 6.83
CA PHE A 7 2.83 -9.26 5.39
C PHE A 7 3.05 -10.67 4.85
N SER A 8 2.21 -11.09 3.91
CA SER A 8 2.19 -12.44 3.35
C SER A 8 2.50 -12.42 1.86
N LEU A 9 3.61 -13.04 1.48
CA LEU A 9 3.95 -13.33 0.09
C LEU A 9 3.42 -14.71 -0.30
N HIS A 10 2.52 -14.75 -1.27
CA HIS A 10 2.14 -16.01 -1.93
C HIS A 10 3.22 -16.40 -2.93
N LEU A 11 3.67 -17.65 -2.85
CA LEU A 11 4.74 -18.16 -3.69
C LEU A 11 4.16 -18.92 -4.87
N PRO A 12 4.63 -18.64 -6.10
CA PRO A 12 4.29 -19.45 -7.26
C PRO A 12 4.74 -20.91 -7.09
N ALA A 13 4.11 -21.81 -7.85
CA ALA A 13 4.56 -23.19 -7.94
C ALA A 13 6.05 -23.26 -8.31
N LYS A 14 6.75 -24.28 -7.83
CA LYS A 14 8.20 -24.49 -8.00
C LYS A 14 9.12 -23.48 -7.29
N SER A 15 8.59 -22.60 -6.45
CA SER A 15 9.40 -21.74 -5.59
C SER A 15 10.27 -22.57 -4.63
N LYS A 16 11.55 -22.23 -4.55
CA LYS A 16 12.52 -22.76 -3.58
C LYS A 16 12.79 -21.72 -2.51
N LEU A 17 12.36 -22.00 -1.29
CA LEU A 17 12.60 -21.15 -0.12
C LEU A 17 14.11 -20.99 0.13
N LYS A 18 14.50 -19.79 0.55
CA LYS A 18 15.86 -19.45 1.00
C LYS A 18 15.92 -19.04 2.48
N VAL A 19 14.76 -19.01 3.14
CA VAL A 19 14.59 -18.68 4.55
C VAL A 19 13.71 -19.73 5.23
N LYS A 20 13.77 -19.77 6.56
CA LYS A 20 12.92 -20.61 7.43
C LYS A 20 12.23 -19.75 8.49
N LYS A 21 11.20 -20.33 9.13
CA LYS A 21 10.53 -19.69 10.27
C LYS A 21 11.56 -19.38 11.37
N GLY A 22 11.52 -18.15 11.87
CA GLY A 22 12.41 -17.63 12.89
C GLY A 22 13.56 -16.77 12.37
N ASP A 23 13.89 -16.87 11.07
CA ASP A 23 14.96 -16.09 10.47
C ASP A 23 14.65 -14.59 10.51
N LEU A 24 15.70 -13.79 10.66
CA LEU A 24 15.65 -12.34 10.49
C LEU A 24 16.10 -11.99 9.07
N VAL A 25 15.37 -11.10 8.42
CA VAL A 25 15.65 -10.63 7.06
C VAL A 25 15.69 -9.11 7.04
N ASN A 26 16.50 -8.55 6.16
CA ASN A 26 16.48 -7.14 5.79
C ASN A 26 15.66 -6.93 4.52
N THR A 27 15.25 -5.69 4.27
CA THR A 27 14.68 -5.31 2.98
C THR A 27 15.65 -5.64 1.85
N GLY A 28 15.15 -6.30 0.80
CA GLY A 28 15.93 -6.72 -0.36
C GLY A 28 16.59 -8.09 -0.24
N ASP A 29 16.60 -8.72 0.94
CA ASP A 29 17.16 -10.06 1.13
C ASP A 29 16.38 -11.09 0.32
N LEU A 30 17.10 -12.07 -0.24
CA LEU A 30 16.49 -13.15 -1.04
C LEU A 30 15.71 -14.11 -0.13
N VAL A 31 14.40 -14.22 -0.33
CA VAL A 31 13.54 -15.11 0.46
C VAL A 31 13.09 -16.37 -0.31
N ALA A 32 13.01 -16.30 -1.64
CA ALA A 32 12.74 -17.46 -2.48
C ALA A 32 13.28 -17.29 -3.92
N LEU A 33 13.46 -18.40 -4.63
CA LEU A 33 13.78 -18.45 -6.06
C LEU A 33 12.71 -19.22 -6.83
N ILE A 34 12.24 -18.70 -7.95
CA ILE A 34 11.36 -19.41 -8.89
C ILE A 34 12.22 -19.97 -10.02
N ASP A 35 12.13 -21.28 -10.27
CA ASP A 35 12.88 -22.01 -11.30
C ASP A 35 14.41 -21.78 -11.31
N GLY A 36 14.95 -21.24 -10.21
CA GLY A 36 16.39 -20.93 -10.08
C GLY A 36 16.80 -19.55 -10.61
N GLU A 37 15.89 -18.80 -11.25
CA GLU A 37 16.23 -17.56 -11.95
C GLU A 37 15.57 -16.33 -11.33
N VAL A 38 14.26 -16.38 -11.06
CA VAL A 38 13.52 -15.22 -10.54
C VAL A 38 13.68 -15.12 -9.03
N LYS A 39 14.20 -13.97 -8.57
CA LYS A 39 14.46 -13.69 -7.16
C LYS A 39 13.25 -13.03 -6.51
N ILE A 40 12.67 -13.68 -5.52
CA ILE A 40 11.68 -13.08 -4.63
C ILE A 40 12.44 -12.53 -3.41
N LYS A 41 12.30 -11.22 -3.17
CA LYS A 41 12.98 -10.52 -2.09
C LYS A 41 12.04 -10.13 -0.97
N SER A 42 12.58 -9.94 0.23
CA SER A 42 11.82 -9.40 1.36
C SER A 42 11.52 -7.92 1.12
N PRO A 43 10.26 -7.46 1.15
CA PRO A 43 9.94 -6.03 1.06
C PRO A 43 10.32 -5.28 2.35
N PHE A 44 10.29 -5.97 3.49
CA PHE A 44 10.49 -5.34 4.79
C PHE A 44 11.58 -6.04 5.58
N LYS A 45 12.30 -5.26 6.40
CA LYS A 45 13.12 -5.79 7.47
C LYS A 45 12.22 -6.37 8.56
N GLY A 46 12.47 -7.61 8.98
CA GLY A 46 11.59 -8.27 9.93
C GLY A 46 11.97 -9.71 10.23
N LYS A 47 11.05 -10.43 10.85
CA LYS A 47 11.18 -11.84 11.23
C LYS A 47 10.23 -12.71 10.40
N ILE A 48 10.73 -13.80 9.85
CA ILE A 48 9.91 -14.80 9.17
C ILE A 48 9.06 -15.55 10.21
N THR A 49 7.76 -15.34 10.19
CA THR A 49 6.82 -16.01 11.10
C THR A 49 6.23 -17.28 10.50
N THR A 50 6.18 -17.37 9.17
CA THR A 50 5.77 -18.56 8.41
C THR A 50 6.65 -18.71 7.17
N ALA A 51 7.10 -19.93 6.89
CA ALA A 51 7.80 -20.28 5.67
C ALA A 51 7.32 -21.65 5.20
N SER A 52 6.51 -21.68 4.14
CA SER A 52 6.00 -22.88 3.49
C SER A 52 6.23 -22.79 1.98
N LYS A 53 6.00 -23.89 1.25
CA LYS A 53 6.14 -23.91 -0.22
C LYS A 53 5.20 -22.92 -0.92
N GLU A 54 4.10 -22.54 -0.26
CA GLU A 54 3.03 -21.72 -0.82
C GLU A 54 3.07 -20.28 -0.32
N LYS A 55 3.71 -20.03 0.83
CA LYS A 55 3.61 -18.73 1.50
C LYS A 55 4.80 -18.43 2.41
N ILE A 56 5.23 -17.18 2.39
CA ILE A 56 6.14 -16.60 3.40
C ILE A 56 5.41 -15.47 4.10
N THR A 57 5.44 -15.48 5.43
CA THR A 57 4.92 -14.37 6.24
C THR A 57 6.07 -13.69 6.96
N ILE A 58 6.18 -12.38 6.82
CA ILE A 58 7.17 -11.53 7.49
C ILE A 58 6.43 -10.68 8.52
N SER A 59 6.90 -10.67 9.76
CA SER A 59 6.48 -9.73 10.78
C SER A 59 7.50 -8.61 10.94
N PHE A 60 7.04 -7.36 10.99
CA PHE A 60 7.90 -6.18 11.02
C PHE A 60 7.29 -5.07 11.88
N SER A 61 8.14 -4.20 12.44
CA SER A 61 7.70 -3.00 13.15
C SER A 61 7.31 -1.91 12.15
N ALA A 62 6.20 -1.24 12.39
CA ALA A 62 5.70 -0.20 11.52
C ALA A 62 5.05 0.94 12.30
N LEU A 63 5.11 2.14 11.74
CA LEU A 63 4.22 3.24 12.10
C LEU A 63 2.86 2.99 11.43
N GLU A 64 1.83 2.76 12.25
CA GLU A 64 0.44 2.68 11.81
C GLU A 64 -0.19 4.08 11.72
N ILE A 65 -0.80 4.33 10.56
CA ILE A 65 -1.62 5.51 10.28
C ILE A 65 -3.01 5.00 9.86
N LYS A 66 -4.03 5.28 10.66
CA LYS A 66 -5.42 4.87 10.39
C LYS A 66 -6.20 5.96 9.68
N GLY A 67 -6.86 5.61 8.60
CA GLY A 67 -7.87 6.42 7.94
C GLY A 67 -9.22 6.34 8.66
N LYS A 68 -10.11 7.28 8.31
CA LYS A 68 -11.51 7.22 8.71
C LYS A 68 -12.24 6.12 7.94
N TRP A 69 -11.86 5.96 6.67
CA TRP A 69 -12.45 5.05 5.70
C TRP A 69 -11.39 4.33 4.88
N GLY A 70 -11.79 3.22 4.27
CA GLY A 70 -10.97 2.48 3.31
C GLY A 70 -11.69 1.25 2.76
N VAL A 71 -11.26 0.81 1.58
CA VAL A 71 -11.78 -0.33 0.82
C VAL A 71 -10.65 -1.00 0.04
N GLY A 72 -10.86 -2.25 -0.38
CA GLY A 72 -9.87 -3.00 -1.16
C GLY A 72 -8.91 -3.82 -0.30
N GLY A 73 -7.96 -4.48 -0.96
CA GLY A 73 -7.08 -5.48 -0.34
C GLY A 73 -5.81 -4.93 0.31
N GLN A 74 -4.83 -5.82 0.43
CA GLN A 74 -3.48 -5.52 0.91
C GLN A 74 -2.51 -5.39 -0.28
N LYS A 75 -1.76 -4.29 -0.35
CA LYS A 75 -0.75 -4.06 -1.40
C LYS A 75 0.49 -3.36 -0.84
N ILE A 76 1.62 -3.58 -1.50
CA ILE A 76 2.87 -2.85 -1.26
C ILE A 76 3.15 -1.97 -2.46
N GLY A 77 3.62 -0.76 -2.20
CA GLY A 77 4.11 0.14 -3.22
C GLY A 77 5.09 1.14 -2.62
N SER A 78 5.97 1.70 -3.44
CA SER A 78 6.77 2.85 -3.00
C SER A 78 5.89 4.09 -2.93
N LEU A 79 5.97 4.81 -1.81
CA LEU A 79 5.18 6.00 -1.54
C LEU A 79 5.54 7.14 -2.49
N VAL A 80 4.53 7.75 -3.11
CA VAL A 80 4.62 9.01 -3.86
C VAL A 80 3.59 9.98 -3.30
N CYS A 81 3.97 11.25 -3.16
CA CYS A 81 3.11 12.28 -2.60
C CYS A 81 2.71 13.29 -3.69
N LEU A 82 1.40 13.55 -3.83
CA LEU A 82 0.86 14.58 -4.71
C LEU A 82 0.08 15.60 -3.90
N GLU A 83 0.41 16.88 -4.06
CA GLU A 83 -0.34 17.98 -3.45
C GLU A 83 -1.08 18.73 -4.55
N LYS A 84 -2.40 18.60 -4.55
CA LYS A 84 -3.29 19.23 -5.53
C LYS A 84 -4.68 19.28 -4.94
N GLU A 85 -5.30 20.47 -4.95
CA GLU A 85 -6.63 20.70 -4.38
C GLU A 85 -7.66 19.70 -4.92
N GLU A 86 -7.72 19.57 -6.25
CA GLU A 86 -8.51 18.56 -6.96
C GLU A 86 -7.65 17.87 -8.03
N ALA A 87 -7.41 16.57 -7.86
CA ALA A 87 -6.68 15.76 -8.81
C ALA A 87 -7.59 15.15 -9.88
N ASP A 88 -7.10 15.18 -11.11
CA ASP A 88 -7.80 14.72 -12.31
C ASP A 88 -6.99 13.64 -13.02
N LEU A 89 -7.63 13.00 -14.01
CA LEU A 89 -7.01 11.87 -14.71
C LEU A 89 -5.66 12.24 -15.37
N PHE A 90 -5.39 13.48 -15.74
CA PHE A 90 -4.13 13.87 -16.39
C PHE A 90 -2.94 13.93 -15.42
N ASP A 91 -3.19 13.98 -14.11
CA ASP A 91 -2.12 13.91 -13.09
C ASP A 91 -1.51 12.50 -12.97
N LEU A 92 -2.17 11.49 -13.57
CA LEU A 92 -1.70 10.11 -13.55
C LEU A 92 -0.91 9.77 -14.82
N ASN A 93 0.30 9.26 -14.65
CA ASN A 93 1.19 8.86 -15.74
C ASN A 93 1.85 7.50 -15.46
N ALA A 94 2.55 6.94 -16.44
CA ALA A 94 3.17 5.60 -16.35
C ALA A 94 4.19 5.45 -15.20
N GLU A 95 4.76 6.54 -14.68
CA GLU A 95 5.73 6.50 -13.58
C GLU A 95 5.07 6.13 -12.23
N LEU A 96 3.75 6.26 -12.15
CA LEU A 96 2.96 5.89 -10.97
C LEU A 96 2.54 4.42 -10.94
N GLN A 97 2.89 3.62 -11.96
CA GLN A 97 2.66 2.18 -11.93
C GLN A 97 3.36 1.54 -10.71
N ASP A 98 2.64 0.64 -10.02
CA ASP A 98 3.06 -0.03 -8.78
C ASP A 98 3.39 0.93 -7.60
N LYS A 99 3.05 2.22 -7.73
CA LYS A 99 3.22 3.21 -6.66
C LYS A 99 1.99 3.27 -5.77
N LEU A 100 2.23 3.64 -4.51
CA LEU A 100 1.17 4.05 -3.61
C LEU A 100 1.14 5.57 -3.57
N LEU A 101 0.06 6.15 -4.06
CA LEU A 101 -0.11 7.59 -4.14
C LEU A 101 -0.82 8.12 -2.90
N VAL A 102 -0.21 9.10 -2.21
CA VAL A 102 -0.89 9.88 -1.18
C VAL A 102 -1.21 11.27 -1.73
N LEU A 103 -2.49 11.63 -1.71
CA LEU A 103 -3.01 12.89 -2.21
C LEU A 103 -3.36 13.85 -1.06
N PHE A 104 -2.76 15.04 -1.07
CA PHE A 104 -3.18 16.19 -0.28
C PHE A 104 -4.23 16.98 -1.07
N GLY A 105 -5.48 16.54 -0.95
CA GLY A 105 -6.64 17.09 -1.67
C GLY A 105 -7.66 16.01 -1.97
N CYS A 106 -8.50 16.23 -2.97
CA CYS A 106 -9.56 15.32 -3.39
C CYS A 106 -9.40 14.85 -4.84
N PHE A 107 -10.13 13.81 -5.24
CA PHE A 107 -10.14 13.30 -6.61
C PHE A 107 -11.53 12.84 -7.04
N ASN A 108 -11.73 12.68 -8.35
CA ASN A 108 -12.99 12.26 -8.95
C ASN A 108 -12.94 10.82 -9.52
N ARG A 109 -14.05 10.36 -10.13
CA ARG A 109 -14.19 8.95 -10.58
C ARG A 109 -13.25 8.61 -11.73
N GLY A 110 -13.03 9.56 -12.63
CA GLY A 110 -12.10 9.42 -13.74
C GLY A 110 -10.68 9.19 -13.24
N PHE A 111 -10.27 9.89 -12.19
CA PHE A 111 -9.00 9.67 -11.51
C PHE A 111 -8.92 8.24 -10.95
N TRP A 112 -9.93 7.80 -10.20
CA TRP A 112 -9.98 6.47 -9.59
C TRP A 112 -9.81 5.35 -10.63
N TYR A 113 -10.60 5.38 -11.70
CA TYR A 113 -10.53 4.35 -12.74
C TYR A 113 -9.21 4.37 -13.49
N LYS A 114 -8.70 5.56 -13.80
CA LYS A 114 -7.40 5.64 -14.46
C LYS A 114 -6.31 5.07 -13.55
N ALA A 115 -6.32 5.39 -12.25
CA ALA A 115 -5.36 4.85 -11.30
C ALA A 115 -5.41 3.32 -11.22
N ALA A 116 -6.60 2.74 -11.17
CA ALA A 116 -6.77 1.29 -11.20
C ALA A 116 -6.26 0.70 -12.52
N SER A 117 -6.62 1.28 -13.67
CA SER A 117 -6.19 0.81 -14.99
C SER A 117 -4.68 0.92 -15.24
N LEU A 118 -4.06 1.93 -14.62
CA LEU A 118 -2.62 2.20 -14.68
C LEU A 118 -1.82 1.23 -13.80
N GLY A 119 -2.49 0.51 -12.89
CA GLY A 119 -1.85 -0.43 -11.99
C GLY A 119 -1.17 0.26 -10.81
N LEU A 120 -1.76 1.31 -10.25
CA LEU A 120 -1.30 1.81 -8.94
C LEU A 120 -1.42 0.70 -7.89
N ALA A 121 -0.51 0.69 -6.93
CA ALA A 121 -0.56 -0.24 -5.80
C ALA A 121 -1.64 0.17 -4.78
N GLY A 122 -1.97 1.46 -4.68
CA GLY A 122 -3.02 1.96 -3.81
C GLY A 122 -3.09 3.49 -3.81
N ILE A 123 -4.20 4.02 -3.31
CA ILE A 123 -4.41 5.45 -3.12
C ILE A 123 -4.71 5.71 -1.64
N ALA A 124 -4.15 6.78 -1.11
CA ALA A 124 -4.58 7.38 0.12
C ALA A 124 -4.89 8.85 -0.13
N ALA A 125 -6.05 9.34 0.31
CA ALA A 125 -6.39 10.74 0.16
C ALA A 125 -6.76 11.35 1.49
N LEU A 126 -6.25 12.56 1.73
CA LEU A 126 -6.59 13.29 2.95
C LEU A 126 -8.03 13.80 2.91
N ASP A 127 -8.61 13.99 1.73
CA ASP A 127 -10.02 14.38 1.58
C ASP A 127 -10.68 13.63 0.41
N LEU A 128 -12.01 13.67 0.34
CA LEU A 128 -12.79 13.21 -0.81
C LEU A 128 -13.65 14.35 -1.33
N ALA A 129 -13.86 14.41 -2.65
CA ALA A 129 -14.78 15.38 -3.23
C ALA A 129 -16.21 15.07 -2.75
N GLU A 130 -17.03 16.10 -2.48
CA GLU A 130 -18.37 15.92 -1.88
C GLU A 130 -19.26 14.95 -2.68
N GLY A 131 -19.20 14.98 -4.01
CA GLY A 131 -19.92 14.04 -4.87
C GLY A 131 -19.47 12.58 -4.70
N PHE A 132 -18.20 12.37 -4.35
CA PHE A 132 -17.60 11.06 -4.12
C PHE A 132 -18.00 10.44 -2.77
N ALA A 133 -18.20 11.28 -1.75
CA ALA A 133 -18.62 10.84 -0.42
C ALA A 133 -20.08 10.37 -0.39
N ASN A 134 -20.92 10.89 -1.29
CA ASN A 134 -22.38 10.67 -1.29
C ASN A 134 -22.83 9.39 -2.05
N GLU A 135 -22.04 8.87 -2.99
CA GLU A 135 -22.42 7.71 -3.83
C GLU A 135 -22.25 6.34 -3.15
N GLY A 136 -21.73 6.31 -1.92
CA GLY A 136 -21.55 5.06 -1.17
C GLY A 136 -20.34 4.26 -1.66
N LEU A 137 -19.54 3.78 -0.70
CA LEU A 137 -18.26 3.12 -0.95
C LEU A 137 -18.38 1.70 -1.52
N GLU A 138 -19.56 1.08 -1.39
CA GLU A 138 -19.82 -0.29 -1.86
C GLU A 138 -19.66 -0.41 -3.38
N THR A 139 -20.02 0.65 -4.11
CA THR A 139 -19.87 0.73 -5.57
C THR A 139 -18.41 0.60 -6.03
N PHE A 140 -17.44 0.99 -5.19
CA PHE A 140 -16.02 0.97 -5.57
C PHE A 140 -15.37 -0.41 -5.39
N GLN A 141 -15.83 -1.17 -4.39
CA GLN A 141 -15.28 -2.48 -4.09
C GLN A 141 -15.72 -3.52 -5.14
N GLU A 142 -16.88 -3.34 -5.75
CA GLU A 142 -17.37 -4.20 -6.83
C GLU A 142 -16.61 -4.02 -8.15
N GLU A 143 -15.97 -2.86 -8.34
CA GLU A 143 -15.41 -2.48 -9.64
C GLU A 143 -13.89 -2.63 -9.72
N THR A 144 -13.15 -2.49 -8.62
CA THR A 144 -11.67 -2.58 -8.63
C THR A 144 -11.09 -3.15 -7.33
N ASP A 145 -9.99 -3.89 -7.44
CA ASP A 145 -9.20 -4.37 -6.28
C ASP A 145 -8.22 -3.32 -5.70
N LEU A 146 -8.23 -2.08 -6.22
CA LEU A 146 -7.30 -1.04 -5.81
C LEU A 146 -7.58 -0.64 -4.35
N PRO A 147 -6.61 -0.74 -3.43
CA PRO A 147 -6.81 -0.28 -2.07
C PRO A 147 -6.94 1.24 -1.99
N LEU A 148 -7.95 1.71 -1.25
CA LEU A 148 -8.18 3.12 -0.95
C LEU A 148 -8.22 3.34 0.56
N ILE A 149 -7.61 4.42 1.04
CA ILE A 149 -7.78 4.92 2.40
C ILE A 149 -8.06 6.42 2.35
N VAL A 150 -8.98 6.87 3.20
CA VAL A 150 -9.43 8.25 3.24
C VAL A 150 -9.41 8.78 4.67
N TRP A 151 -8.82 9.96 4.83
CA TRP A 151 -9.03 10.82 6.00
C TRP A 151 -10.12 11.85 5.68
N GLN A 152 -10.76 12.39 6.72
CA GLN A 152 -11.80 13.44 6.57
C GLN A 152 -11.68 14.52 7.65
N ASP A 153 -10.74 14.35 8.58
CA ASP A 153 -10.53 15.26 9.69
C ASP A 153 -9.40 16.24 9.34
N LYS A 154 -9.78 17.48 9.05
CA LYS A 154 -8.85 18.53 8.60
C LYS A 154 -7.75 18.82 9.61
N ASP A 155 -8.01 18.59 10.91
CA ASP A 155 -7.04 18.84 11.97
C ASP A 155 -5.82 17.90 11.88
N VAL A 156 -5.98 16.74 11.24
CA VAL A 156 -4.88 15.78 11.06
C VAL A 156 -4.18 15.86 9.70
N PHE A 157 -4.69 16.64 8.73
CA PHE A 157 -4.16 16.65 7.37
C PHE A 157 -2.70 17.08 7.31
N GLN A 158 -2.37 18.23 7.88
CA GLN A 158 -1.01 18.76 7.86
C GLN A 158 -0.01 17.84 8.61
N PRO A 159 -0.29 17.39 9.85
CA PRO A 159 0.57 16.42 10.53
C PRO A 159 0.81 15.13 9.72
N LEU A 160 -0.24 14.57 9.12
CA LEU A 160 -0.13 13.36 8.30
C LEU A 160 0.66 13.60 7.02
N TRP A 161 0.43 14.73 6.36
CA TRP A 161 1.16 15.12 5.15
C TRP A 161 2.67 15.16 5.38
N GLN A 162 3.10 15.77 6.49
CA GLN A 162 4.52 15.82 6.85
C GLN A 162 5.11 14.42 7.10
N ILE A 163 4.34 13.51 7.69
CA ILE A 163 4.76 12.11 7.86
C ILE A 163 4.95 11.43 6.50
N PHE A 164 4.02 11.61 5.57
CA PHE A 164 4.12 10.99 4.24
C PHE A 164 5.29 11.58 3.43
N LYS A 165 5.44 12.91 3.39
CA LYS A 165 6.57 13.57 2.72
C LYS A 165 7.93 13.11 3.24
N LYS A 166 8.07 12.91 4.56
CA LYS A 166 9.30 12.38 5.17
C LYS A 166 9.63 10.94 4.74
N ASN A 167 8.65 10.18 4.27
CA ASN A 167 8.79 8.78 3.90
C ASN A 167 8.63 8.55 2.38
N GLU A 168 8.62 9.61 1.57
CA GLU A 168 8.52 9.52 0.12
C GLU A 168 9.63 8.62 -0.47
N GLY A 169 9.26 7.77 -1.43
CA GLY A 169 10.12 6.76 -2.03
C GLY A 169 10.27 5.46 -1.22
N LYS A 170 9.87 5.40 0.05
CA LYS A 170 9.92 4.15 0.84
C LYS A 170 8.83 3.17 0.39
N GLU A 171 9.14 1.88 0.42
CA GLU A 171 8.11 0.85 0.33
C GLU A 171 7.26 0.82 1.60
N ILE A 172 5.94 0.92 1.43
CA ILE A 172 4.97 0.87 2.52
C ILE A 172 3.86 -0.11 2.19
N LEU A 173 3.09 -0.49 3.19
CA LEU A 173 1.96 -1.40 3.06
C LEU A 173 0.65 -0.64 3.25
N ILE A 174 -0.28 -0.80 2.31
CA ILE A 174 -1.67 -0.35 2.42
C ILE A 174 -2.59 -1.53 2.65
N GLU A 175 -3.51 -1.39 3.59
CA GLU A 175 -4.59 -2.34 3.85
C GLU A 175 -5.91 -1.57 3.82
N GLY A 176 -6.53 -1.56 2.65
CA GLY A 176 -7.72 -0.75 2.39
C GLY A 176 -8.89 -1.13 3.30
N GLY A 177 -9.25 -2.41 3.35
CA GLY A 177 -10.32 -2.92 4.22
C GLY A 177 -10.07 -2.72 5.71
N GLU A 178 -8.81 -2.71 6.16
CA GLU A 178 -8.41 -2.42 7.54
C GLU A 178 -8.20 -0.91 7.79
N LYS A 179 -8.40 -0.08 6.76
CA LYS A 179 -8.34 1.38 6.79
C LYS A 179 -7.01 1.90 7.35
N ARG A 180 -5.89 1.25 7.01
CA ARG A 180 -4.58 1.64 7.56
C ARG A 180 -3.42 1.54 6.58
N ILE A 181 -2.47 2.45 6.78
CA ILE A 181 -1.15 2.42 6.16
C ILE A 181 -0.12 2.05 7.23
N LEU A 182 0.83 1.22 6.84
CA LEU A 182 1.92 0.75 7.67
C LEU A 182 3.25 1.15 7.01
N ILE A 183 3.95 2.09 7.64
CA ILE A 183 5.26 2.57 7.19
C ILE A 183 6.33 1.81 8.01
N PRO A 184 7.20 0.99 7.40
CA PRO A 184 8.26 0.28 8.11
C PRO A 184 9.21 1.24 8.83
N LEU A 185 9.61 0.87 10.05
CA LEU A 185 10.53 1.63 10.91
C LEU A 185 12.01 1.28 10.68
#